data_AF-A0A7C1F8M9-F1
#
_entry.id   AF-A0A7C1F8M9-F1
#
_cell.length_a   1.000
_cell.length_b   1.000
_cell.length_c   1.000
_cell.angle_alpha   90.00
_cell.angle_beta   90.00
_cell.angle_gamma   90.00
#
_symmetry.space_group_name_H-M   'P 1'
#
loop_
_entity.id
_entity.type
_entity.pdbx_description
1 polymer ?
#
loop_
_entity_poly.entity_id
_entity_poly.type
_entity_poly.pdbx_seq_one_letter_code
_entity_poly.pdbx_strand_id
1 'polypeptide(L)'
;MGQGNARIYNIISLIFLLLSIFWIIYVVSRLAAPPPERAIAQVAIPTIVVIPSPTDTPVPTNTPTNTRTSTPTQTFTPTETHTPTVTSSITQTPTDTPTSTLTFTSIPSATATPTVTLTPTGTLPPTNTPTPTVTLTPTVTLTPTVFITQADLGPTQSPFPFSLREPYTLTRNFANSAGCLWQGLGGVVTDVNDQPLTGIRVHVFGSGVDTYSISGSNTLYGPSGWEIPVSTQVSLATYIVVLESLGGTPVSEQVTVVFTANCEQNLALVNFKQTRPF
;
A
#
# COMPACT_ATOMS: atom_id res chain seq x y z
N MET A 1 18.68 18.58 -76.36
CA MET A 1 17.92 18.30 -75.12
C MET A 1 18.60 17.11 -74.44
N GLY A 2 19.16 17.28 -73.24
CA GLY A 2 19.83 16.15 -72.53
C GLY A 2 20.81 16.54 -71.41
N GLN A 3 21.34 17.77 -71.37
CA GLN A 3 22.33 18.16 -70.36
C GLN A 3 21.76 18.54 -68.98
N GLY A 4 20.46 18.87 -68.87
CA GLY A 4 19.85 19.31 -67.62
C GLY A 4 19.69 18.18 -66.59
N ASN A 5 19.12 17.05 -67.02
CA ASN A 5 18.81 15.94 -66.12
C ASN A 5 20.07 15.25 -65.59
N ALA A 6 21.10 15.07 -66.44
CA ALA A 6 22.39 14.52 -66.00
C ALA A 6 23.10 15.39 -64.96
N ARG A 7 22.98 16.72 -65.06
CA ARG A 7 23.51 17.65 -64.04
C ARG A 7 22.75 17.54 -62.73
N ILE A 8 21.43 17.39 -62.78
CA ILE A 8 20.59 17.22 -61.59
C ILE A 8 20.95 15.92 -60.85
N TYR A 9 21.09 14.79 -61.57
CA TYR A 9 21.50 13.54 -60.93
C TYR A 9 22.91 13.62 -60.32
N ASN A 10 23.86 14.28 -60.98
CA ASN A 10 25.20 14.47 -60.43
C ASN A 10 25.19 15.34 -59.15
N ILE A 11 24.35 16.39 -59.12
CA ILE A 11 24.16 17.23 -57.93
C ILE A 11 23.52 16.41 -56.80
N ILE A 12 22.50 15.61 -57.10
CA ILE A 12 21.85 14.76 -56.10
C ILE A 12 22.84 13.73 -55.53
N SER A 13 23.62 13.06 -56.38
CA SER A 13 24.67 12.13 -55.94
C SER A 13 25.73 12.81 -55.07
N LEU A 14 26.11 14.05 -55.39
CA LEU A 14 27.05 14.82 -54.59
C LEU A 14 26.46 15.22 -53.22
N ILE A 15 25.18 15.56 -53.15
CA ILE A 15 24.47 15.83 -51.90
C ILE A 15 24.43 14.57 -51.03
N PHE A 16 24.06 13.41 -51.58
CA PHE A 16 24.05 12.14 -50.84
C PHE A 16 25.45 11.73 -50.36
N LEU A 17 26.48 11.94 -51.17
CA LEU A 17 27.86 11.72 -50.77
C LEU A 17 28.24 12.60 -49.56
N LEU A 18 27.96 13.90 -49.61
CA LEU A 18 28.26 14.82 -48.52
C LEU A 18 27.48 14.49 -47.24
N LEU A 19 26.20 14.13 -47.36
CA LEU A 19 25.39 13.67 -46.22
C LEU A 19 25.95 12.38 -45.60
N SER A 20 26.43 11.44 -46.42
CA SER A 20 27.05 10.21 -45.91
C SER A 20 28.37 10.47 -45.18
N ILE A 21 29.20 11.38 -45.71
CA ILE A 21 30.46 11.79 -45.07
C ILE A 21 30.17 12.50 -43.75
N PHE A 22 29.20 13.42 -43.73
CA PHE A 22 28.78 14.11 -42.51
C PHE A 22 28.29 13.12 -41.45
N TRP A 23 27.47 12.14 -41.84
CA TRP A 23 26.97 11.11 -40.93
C TRP A 23 28.11 10.25 -40.36
N ILE A 24 29.07 9.84 -41.19
CA ILE A 24 30.24 9.08 -40.73
C ILE A 24 31.05 9.89 -39.73
N ILE A 25 31.33 11.17 -40.02
CA ILE A 25 32.06 12.06 -39.08
C ILE A 25 31.28 12.21 -37.77
N TYR A 26 29.96 12.39 -37.83
CA TYR A 26 29.10 12.48 -36.66
C TYR A 26 29.20 11.20 -35.79
N VAL A 27 29.07 10.01 -36.39
CA VAL A 27 29.18 8.73 -35.67
C VAL A 27 30.57 8.55 -35.06
N VAL A 28 31.64 8.83 -35.81
CA VAL A 28 33.02 8.75 -35.29
C VAL A 28 33.22 9.73 -34.14
N SER A 29 32.69 10.94 -34.22
CA SER A 29 32.79 11.92 -33.12
C SER A 29 32.05 11.46 -31.85
N ARG A 30 30.94 10.71 -31.99
CA ARG A 30 30.19 10.14 -30.86
C ARG A 30 30.89 8.94 -30.25
N LEU A 31 31.62 8.15 -31.05
CA LEU A 31 32.40 7.01 -30.59
C LEU A 31 33.76 7.41 -30.00
N ALA A 32 34.38 8.49 -30.52
CA ALA A 32 35.65 9.02 -30.04
C ALA A 32 35.50 9.99 -28.86
N ALA A 33 34.27 10.37 -28.50
CA ALA A 33 34.03 11.10 -27.27
C ALA A 33 34.53 10.25 -26.09
N PRO A 34 35.47 10.75 -25.26
CA PRO A 34 35.85 10.04 -24.05
C PRO A 34 34.59 9.77 -23.23
N PRO A 35 34.48 8.61 -22.55
CA PRO A 35 33.37 8.35 -21.65
C PRO A 35 33.23 9.56 -20.71
N PRO A 36 32.00 10.02 -20.40
CA PRO A 36 31.81 11.13 -19.48
C PRO A 36 32.60 10.79 -18.22
N GLU A 37 33.57 11.64 -17.92
CA GLU A 37 34.42 11.48 -16.74
C GLU A 37 33.45 11.34 -15.57
N ARG A 38 33.37 10.12 -15.01
CA ARG A 38 32.60 9.91 -13.79
C ARG A 38 33.18 10.93 -12.83
N ALA A 39 32.37 11.91 -12.44
CA ALA A 39 32.62 12.63 -11.22
C ALA A 39 32.61 11.55 -10.13
N ILE A 40 33.79 11.04 -9.80
CA ILE A 40 34.01 10.27 -8.60
C ILE A 40 33.60 11.28 -7.53
N ALA A 41 32.43 11.08 -6.92
CA ALA A 41 32.12 11.74 -5.67
C ALA A 41 33.32 11.43 -4.78
N GLN A 42 34.17 12.45 -4.56
CA GLN A 42 35.33 12.29 -3.71
C GLN A 42 34.75 11.83 -2.38
N VAL A 43 34.99 10.57 -2.04
CA VAL A 43 34.73 10.08 -0.70
C VAL A 43 35.66 10.91 0.17
N ALA A 44 35.14 11.99 0.72
CA ALA A 44 35.75 12.66 1.84
C ALA A 44 35.83 11.59 2.91
N ILE A 45 37.02 11.01 3.07
CA ILE A 45 37.35 10.18 4.20
C ILE A 45 37.01 11.06 5.41
N PRO A 46 36.06 10.69 6.27
CA PRO A 46 35.79 11.50 7.45
C PRO A 46 37.11 11.63 8.19
N THR A 47 37.55 12.87 8.40
CA THR A 47 38.62 13.17 9.35
C THR A 47 38.30 12.39 10.62
N ILE A 48 39.17 11.46 11.02
CA ILE A 48 39.04 10.76 12.29
C ILE A 48 38.99 11.85 13.36
N VAL A 49 37.78 12.16 13.83
CA VAL A 49 37.58 12.90 15.05
C VAL A 49 38.05 11.94 16.13
N VAL A 50 39.21 12.23 16.71
CA VAL A 50 39.63 11.60 17.96
C VAL A 50 38.64 12.06 19.01
N ILE A 51 37.61 11.25 19.23
CA ILE A 51 36.67 11.43 20.33
C ILE A 51 37.48 11.20 21.62
N PRO A 52 37.48 12.11 22.59
CA PRO A 52 38.13 11.86 23.87
C PRO A 52 37.52 10.59 24.48
N SER A 53 38.40 9.64 24.81
CA SER A 53 38.06 8.41 25.53
C SER A 53 37.22 8.75 26.76
N PRO A 54 36.13 8.01 27.07
CA PRO A 54 35.36 8.24 28.28
C PRO A 54 36.31 8.12 29.48
N THR A 55 36.43 9.21 30.22
CA THR A 55 37.06 9.21 31.54
C THR A 55 36.12 8.45 32.47
N ASP A 56 36.62 7.38 33.07
CA ASP A 56 35.91 6.61 34.11
C ASP A 56 35.41 7.58 35.17
N THR A 57 34.12 7.87 35.11
CA THR A 57 33.45 8.72 36.10
C THR A 57 32.99 7.78 37.21
N PRO A 58 33.41 7.98 38.47
CA PRO A 58 33.01 7.09 39.55
C PRO A 58 31.49 7.11 39.70
N VAL A 59 30.88 5.95 39.52
CA VAL A 59 29.44 5.73 39.71
C VAL A 59 29.10 5.97 41.19
N PRO A 60 28.14 6.84 41.53
CA PRO A 60 27.71 7.01 42.91
C PRO A 60 26.99 5.75 43.39
N THR A 61 27.52 5.14 44.45
CA THR A 61 26.93 4.03 45.19
C THR A 61 25.60 4.49 45.80
N ASN A 62 24.48 3.94 45.32
CA ASN A 62 23.18 4.17 45.93
C ASN A 62 23.11 3.45 47.29
N THR A 63 23.14 4.25 48.36
CA THR A 63 22.81 3.82 49.72
C THR A 63 21.30 3.58 49.81
N PRO A 64 20.81 2.38 50.18
CA PRO A 64 19.38 2.16 50.32
C PRO A 64 18.84 2.91 51.55
N THR A 65 18.02 3.93 51.31
CA THR A 65 17.23 4.58 52.36
C THR A 65 15.92 3.82 52.53
N ASN A 66 15.76 3.16 53.68
CA ASN A 66 14.50 2.52 54.07
C ASN A 66 13.44 3.60 54.31
N THR A 67 12.46 3.71 53.40
CA THR A 67 11.25 4.51 53.63
C THR A 67 10.07 3.59 53.86
N ARG A 68 9.46 3.71 55.06
CA ARG A 68 8.30 2.94 55.52
C ARG A 68 7.08 3.20 54.63
N THR A 69 6.49 2.13 54.11
CA THR A 69 5.18 2.10 53.44
C THR A 69 4.06 2.20 54.47
N SER A 70 3.13 3.14 54.28
CA SER A 70 1.82 3.13 54.92
C SER A 70 0.74 3.10 53.85
N THR A 71 0.02 1.98 53.76
CA THR A 71 -1.25 1.80 53.07
C THR A 71 -2.35 2.56 53.81
N PRO A 72 -3.32 3.19 53.12
CA PRO A 72 -4.58 2.48 52.91
C PRO A 72 -5.25 2.72 51.53
N THR A 73 -5.99 1.70 51.12
CA THR A 73 -6.85 1.61 49.94
C THR A 73 -8.22 2.23 50.25
N GLN A 74 -8.76 3.07 49.36
CA GLN A 74 -10.20 3.39 49.32
C GLN A 74 -10.66 3.35 47.86
N THR A 75 -11.66 2.50 47.62
CA THR A 75 -12.30 2.17 46.34
C THR A 75 -13.46 3.12 46.06
N PHE A 76 -13.61 3.61 44.82
CA PHE A 76 -14.91 4.08 44.31
C PHE A 76 -15.13 3.65 42.85
N THR A 77 -16.31 3.06 42.65
CA THR A 77 -16.88 2.42 41.46
C THR A 77 -17.46 3.46 40.49
N PRO A 78 -17.42 3.27 39.15
CA PRO A 78 -18.16 4.11 38.21
C PRO A 78 -19.61 3.60 38.04
N THR A 79 -20.58 4.51 38.04
CA THR A 79 -21.99 4.21 37.72
C THR A 79 -22.41 4.97 36.46
N GLU A 80 -22.98 4.22 35.52
CA GLU A 80 -23.61 4.62 34.26
C GLU A 80 -24.66 5.73 34.38
N THR A 81 -24.73 6.58 33.37
CA THR A 81 -25.67 7.71 33.27
C THR A 81 -26.74 7.40 32.21
N HIS A 82 -28.01 7.36 32.62
CA HIS A 82 -29.16 7.26 31.73
C HIS A 82 -30.09 8.49 31.87
N THR A 83 -30.41 9.06 30.69
CA THR A 83 -31.67 9.71 30.26
C THR A 83 -32.12 11.03 30.90
N PRO A 84 -32.28 12.12 30.12
CA PRO A 84 -33.05 13.28 30.53
C PRO A 84 -34.55 13.13 30.19
N THR A 85 -35.39 13.26 31.21
CA THR A 85 -36.85 13.46 31.08
C THR A 85 -37.14 14.96 31.17
N VAL A 86 -37.86 15.49 30.18
CA VAL A 86 -38.32 16.89 30.18
C VAL A 86 -39.57 17.01 31.04
N THR A 87 -39.53 17.86 32.06
CA THR A 87 -40.72 18.27 32.83
C THR A 87 -40.81 19.79 32.85
N SER A 88 -41.87 20.32 32.26
CA SER A 88 -42.24 21.72 32.25
C SER A 88 -42.73 22.18 33.62
N SER A 89 -42.30 23.34 34.09
CA SER A 89 -43.03 24.09 35.13
C SER A 89 -42.84 25.59 34.90
N ILE A 90 -43.95 26.31 34.93
CA ILE A 90 -44.06 27.76 34.73
C ILE A 90 -44.31 28.36 36.11
N THR A 91 -43.45 29.27 36.57
CA THR A 91 -43.76 30.15 37.71
C THR A 91 -43.16 31.53 37.44
N GLN A 92 -44.02 32.55 37.41
CA GLN A 92 -43.68 33.96 37.31
C GLN A 92 -43.41 34.55 38.70
N THR A 93 -42.41 35.42 38.83
CA THR A 93 -42.53 36.72 39.52
C THR A 93 -41.33 37.64 39.21
N PRO A 94 -41.51 38.97 39.20
CA PRO A 94 -40.61 39.94 38.56
C PRO A 94 -39.71 40.67 39.55
N THR A 95 -38.48 41.06 39.17
CA THR A 95 -37.79 42.23 39.76
C THR A 95 -36.63 42.73 38.89
N ASP A 96 -36.74 44.00 38.50
CA ASP A 96 -35.75 45.07 38.24
C ASP A 96 -34.48 44.88 37.38
N THR A 97 -34.47 45.68 36.30
CA THR A 97 -33.38 46.28 35.49
C THR A 97 -32.12 46.69 36.29
N PRO A 98 -30.89 46.69 35.72
CA PRO A 98 -30.53 47.61 34.62
C PRO A 98 -29.63 47.07 33.49
N THR A 99 -29.94 47.55 32.29
CA THR A 99 -29.05 48.03 31.20
C THR A 99 -27.62 47.48 31.07
N SER A 100 -27.34 46.76 29.97
CA SER A 100 -26.14 47.02 29.17
C SER A 100 -26.32 46.56 27.71
N THR A 101 -25.99 47.47 26.81
CA THR A 101 -26.16 47.46 25.36
C THR A 101 -25.11 46.58 24.70
N LEU A 102 -25.51 45.59 23.89
CA LEU A 102 -24.65 44.99 22.86
C LEU A 102 -25.45 44.74 21.58
N THR A 103 -25.22 45.59 20.59
CA THR A 103 -25.64 45.45 19.20
C THR A 103 -24.87 44.33 18.52
N PHE A 104 -25.57 43.29 18.05
CA PHE A 104 -25.08 42.38 17.02
C PHE A 104 -26.07 42.34 15.85
N THR A 105 -25.70 43.01 14.78
CA THR A 105 -26.26 42.86 13.44
C THR A 105 -25.89 41.46 12.92
N SER A 106 -26.87 40.57 12.80
CA SER A 106 -26.76 39.39 11.95
C SER A 106 -27.95 39.35 11.01
N ILE A 107 -27.64 39.45 9.72
CA ILE A 107 -28.54 39.23 8.60
C ILE A 107 -28.48 37.73 8.29
N PRO A 108 -29.60 37.02 8.39
CA PRO A 108 -29.82 35.85 7.54
C PRO A 108 -30.95 36.14 6.55
N SER A 109 -30.57 36.39 5.30
CA SER A 109 -31.44 36.25 4.14
C SER A 109 -31.24 34.83 3.59
N ALA A 110 -32.23 33.97 3.78
CA ALA A 110 -32.43 32.79 2.93
C ALA A 110 -33.93 32.47 2.87
N THR A 111 -34.44 32.58 1.66
CA THR A 111 -35.81 32.43 1.18
C THR A 111 -36.39 31.06 1.53
N ALA A 112 -37.52 31.03 2.26
CA ALA A 112 -38.32 29.81 2.42
C ALA A 112 -39.32 29.71 1.27
N THR A 113 -39.14 28.71 0.41
CA THR A 113 -40.12 28.29 -0.61
C THR A 113 -41.25 27.52 0.08
N PRO A 114 -42.54 27.87 -0.09
CA PRO A 114 -43.62 27.07 0.48
C PRO A 114 -43.85 25.80 -0.36
N THR A 115 -43.57 24.64 0.21
CA THR A 115 -44.01 23.35 -0.37
C THR A 115 -45.41 23.04 0.15
N VAL A 116 -46.36 22.88 -0.78
CA VAL A 116 -47.75 22.49 -0.50
C VAL A 116 -47.78 21.04 0.00
N THR A 117 -48.11 20.86 1.27
CA THR A 117 -48.42 19.53 1.84
C THR A 117 -49.87 19.18 1.50
N LEU A 118 -50.08 18.24 0.60
CA LEU A 118 -51.40 17.64 0.37
C LEU A 118 -51.69 16.61 1.47
N THR A 119 -52.78 16.83 2.18
CA THR A 119 -53.37 15.96 3.20
C THR A 119 -53.93 14.69 2.57
N PRO A 120 -53.45 13.47 2.89
CA PRO A 120 -54.14 12.27 2.48
C PRO A 120 -55.42 12.11 3.32
N THR A 121 -56.55 12.16 2.63
CA THR A 121 -57.90 11.96 3.18
C THR A 121 -58.18 10.46 3.29
N GLY A 122 -58.73 10.03 4.44
CA GLY A 122 -59.64 8.89 4.59
C GLY A 122 -59.20 7.52 4.05
N THR A 123 -58.65 6.70 4.94
CA THR A 123 -58.47 5.25 4.77
C THR A 123 -59.83 4.56 4.61
N LEU A 124 -60.07 3.89 3.48
CA LEU A 124 -61.17 2.91 3.34
C LEU A 124 -60.74 1.56 3.94
N PRO A 125 -61.68 0.76 4.50
CA PRO A 125 -61.36 -0.51 5.15
C PRO A 125 -60.89 -1.58 4.14
N PRO A 126 -60.03 -2.53 4.56
CA PRO A 126 -59.48 -3.54 3.68
C PRO A 126 -60.56 -4.54 3.21
N THR A 127 -60.69 -4.67 1.89
CA THR A 127 -61.45 -5.74 1.24
C THR A 127 -60.72 -7.09 1.40
N ASN A 128 -61.40 -8.07 1.97
CA ASN A 128 -60.98 -9.47 2.04
C ASN A 128 -60.65 -9.99 0.63
N THR A 129 -59.37 -10.28 0.38
CA THR A 129 -58.91 -10.95 -0.84
C THR A 129 -58.49 -12.36 -0.46
N PRO A 130 -59.01 -13.41 -1.14
CA PRO A 130 -58.83 -14.80 -0.70
C PRO A 130 -57.37 -15.25 -0.75
N THR A 131 -56.98 -15.94 0.31
CA THR A 131 -55.69 -16.60 0.53
C THR A 131 -55.38 -17.60 -0.60
N PRO A 132 -54.18 -17.59 -1.22
CA PRO A 132 -53.81 -18.58 -2.21
C PRO A 132 -53.71 -19.98 -1.58
N THR A 133 -54.30 -20.96 -2.28
CA THR A 133 -54.37 -22.37 -1.94
C THR A 133 -52.98 -23.02 -1.90
N VAL A 134 -52.71 -23.82 -0.87
CA VAL A 134 -51.49 -24.61 -0.72
C VAL A 134 -51.38 -25.60 -1.90
N THR A 135 -50.39 -25.40 -2.75
CA THR A 135 -49.99 -26.39 -3.77
C THR A 135 -48.99 -27.34 -3.13
N LEU A 136 -49.31 -28.63 -3.06
CA LEU A 136 -48.41 -29.67 -2.54
C LEU A 136 -47.27 -29.89 -3.54
N THR A 137 -46.11 -29.32 -3.25
CA THR A 137 -44.85 -29.65 -3.93
C THR A 137 -44.45 -31.08 -3.55
N PRO A 138 -44.12 -31.98 -4.49
CA PRO A 138 -43.82 -33.36 -4.20
C PRO A 138 -42.58 -33.49 -3.30
N THR A 139 -42.74 -34.23 -2.20
CA THR A 139 -41.65 -34.64 -1.30
C THR A 139 -40.61 -35.43 -2.11
N VAL A 140 -39.40 -34.89 -2.25
CA VAL A 140 -38.26 -35.67 -2.75
C VAL A 140 -37.92 -36.71 -1.68
N THR A 141 -38.32 -37.95 -1.92
CA THR A 141 -37.85 -39.11 -1.16
C THR A 141 -36.34 -39.22 -1.40
N LEU A 142 -35.54 -38.94 -0.37
CA LEU A 142 -34.10 -39.20 -0.41
C LEU A 142 -33.91 -40.72 -0.47
N THR A 143 -33.69 -41.24 -1.67
CA THR A 143 -33.02 -42.54 -1.84
C THR A 143 -31.72 -42.47 -1.05
N PRO A 144 -31.39 -43.42 -0.16
CA PRO A 144 -30.12 -43.41 0.54
C PRO A 144 -29.01 -43.53 -0.51
N THR A 145 -28.40 -42.40 -0.87
CA THR A 145 -27.13 -42.38 -1.57
C THR A 145 -26.16 -43.11 -0.66
N VAL A 146 -25.74 -44.29 -1.09
CA VAL A 146 -24.60 -44.98 -0.47
C VAL A 146 -23.43 -44.02 -0.61
N PHE A 147 -23.11 -43.31 0.46
CA PHE A 147 -21.83 -42.65 0.62
C PHE A 147 -20.80 -43.76 0.64
N ILE A 148 -20.30 -44.12 -0.54
CA ILE A 148 -18.95 -44.64 -0.61
C ILE A 148 -18.12 -43.51 -0.04
N THR A 149 -17.56 -43.73 1.15
CA THR A 149 -16.51 -42.90 1.73
C THR A 149 -15.43 -42.77 0.67
N GLN A 150 -15.50 -41.70 -0.12
CA GLN A 150 -14.40 -41.28 -0.96
C GLN A 150 -13.27 -41.03 0.04
N ALA A 151 -12.22 -41.85 -0.05
CA ALA A 151 -10.99 -41.60 0.68
C ALA A 151 -10.69 -40.12 0.53
N ASP A 152 -10.50 -39.44 1.66
CA ASP A 152 -10.08 -38.05 1.76
C ASP A 152 -8.79 -37.91 0.93
N LEU A 153 -8.95 -37.61 -0.35
CA LEU A 153 -7.85 -37.16 -1.18
C LEU A 153 -7.59 -35.76 -0.63
N GLY A 154 -6.61 -35.67 0.28
CA GLY A 154 -6.20 -34.42 0.90
C GLY A 154 -5.97 -33.31 -0.12
N PRO A 155 -5.82 -32.06 0.33
CA PRO A 155 -5.76 -30.90 -0.56
C PRO A 155 -4.75 -31.15 -1.69
N THR A 156 -5.19 -30.97 -2.94
CA THR A 156 -4.30 -31.03 -4.10
C THR A 156 -3.20 -30.00 -3.88
N GLN A 157 -1.96 -30.44 -3.71
CA GLN A 157 -0.83 -29.53 -3.53
C GLN A 157 -0.75 -28.58 -4.74
N SER A 158 -0.46 -27.29 -4.49
CA SER A 158 -0.16 -26.33 -5.55
C SER A 158 0.94 -26.88 -6.48
N PRO A 159 0.86 -26.62 -7.80
CA PRO A 159 1.92 -26.99 -8.74
C PRO A 159 3.23 -26.21 -8.50
N PHE A 160 3.20 -25.14 -7.71
CA PHE A 160 4.35 -24.29 -7.44
C PHE A 160 5.13 -24.74 -6.19
N PRO A 161 6.48 -24.78 -6.25
CA PRO A 161 7.31 -25.11 -5.09
C PRO A 161 7.42 -23.98 -4.05
N PHE A 162 6.89 -22.79 -4.36
CA PHE A 162 6.80 -21.66 -3.43
C PHE A 162 5.36 -21.18 -3.27
N SER A 163 5.04 -20.73 -2.07
CA SER A 163 3.78 -20.05 -1.77
C SER A 163 4.04 -18.75 -1.01
N LEU A 164 3.03 -17.88 -0.99
CA LEU A 164 3.03 -16.73 -0.09
C LEU A 164 3.05 -17.25 1.36
N ARG A 165 3.96 -16.71 2.19
CA ARG A 165 4.14 -17.15 3.58
C ARG A 165 3.04 -16.60 4.49
N GLU A 166 2.79 -15.31 4.39
CA GLU A 166 1.69 -14.59 5.03
C GLU A 166 1.13 -13.54 4.05
N PRO A 167 -0.12 -13.09 4.23
CA PRO A 167 -0.65 -11.96 3.46
C PRO A 167 0.33 -10.79 3.44
N TYR A 168 0.50 -10.16 2.28
CA TYR A 168 1.39 -9.01 2.18
C TYR A 168 0.92 -7.89 3.10
N THR A 169 1.87 -7.10 3.60
CA THR A 169 1.56 -5.96 4.46
C THR A 169 2.02 -4.67 3.80
N LEU A 170 1.25 -3.59 3.98
CA LEU A 170 1.66 -2.25 3.57
C LEU A 170 2.21 -1.51 4.78
N THR A 171 3.40 -0.95 4.65
CA THR A 171 4.09 -0.20 5.70
C THR A 171 4.62 1.11 5.16
N ARG A 172 5.06 1.98 6.08
CA ARG A 172 5.90 3.12 5.72
C ARG A 172 7.24 2.60 5.20
N ASN A 173 7.76 3.25 4.17
CA ASN A 173 9.09 3.00 3.64
C ASN A 173 10.14 3.21 4.73
N PHE A 174 10.88 2.14 5.03
CA PHE A 174 12.04 2.13 5.91
C PHE A 174 13.35 1.81 5.16
N ALA A 175 13.26 1.42 3.88
CA ALA A 175 14.38 0.91 3.11
C ALA A 175 15.30 2.01 2.57
N ASN A 176 14.81 3.25 2.52
CA ASN A 176 15.60 4.41 2.11
C ASN A 176 15.05 5.72 2.71
N SER A 177 15.75 6.82 2.47
CA SER A 177 15.41 8.15 3.00
C SER A 177 14.43 8.96 2.15
N ALA A 178 13.86 8.40 1.07
CA ALA A 178 13.01 9.15 0.14
C ALA A 178 11.60 9.48 0.68
N GLY A 179 11.17 8.83 1.76
CA GLY A 179 9.86 9.08 2.37
C GLY A 179 8.73 8.89 1.34
N CYS A 180 7.85 9.88 1.19
CA CYS A 180 6.71 9.85 0.26
C CYS A 180 7.10 10.05 -1.22
N LEU A 181 8.35 10.35 -1.53
CA LEU A 181 8.85 10.47 -2.91
C LEU A 181 9.30 9.11 -3.47
N TRP A 182 8.69 8.04 -2.97
CA TRP A 182 9.04 6.67 -3.29
C TRP A 182 7.90 5.72 -2.99
N GLN A 183 7.78 4.68 -3.81
CA GLN A 183 6.89 3.56 -3.60
C GLN A 183 7.53 2.29 -4.17
N GLY A 184 7.42 1.17 -3.48
CA GLY A 184 8.11 -0.06 -3.87
C GLY A 184 7.61 -1.31 -3.16
N LEU A 185 8.04 -2.45 -3.66
CA LEU A 185 7.77 -3.76 -3.08
C LEU A 185 9.09 -4.38 -2.63
N GLY A 186 9.07 -5.07 -1.50
CA GLY A 186 10.21 -5.82 -1.02
C GLY A 186 9.77 -6.98 -0.16
N GLY A 187 10.73 -7.74 0.35
CA GLY A 187 10.45 -8.87 1.22
C GLY A 187 11.58 -9.87 1.23
N VAL A 188 11.27 -11.08 1.69
CA VAL A 188 12.23 -12.18 1.77
C VAL A 188 11.71 -13.44 1.10
N VAL A 189 12.62 -14.33 0.73
CA VAL A 189 12.31 -15.69 0.31
C VAL A 189 12.98 -16.65 1.28
N THR A 190 12.24 -17.61 1.82
CA THR A 190 12.79 -18.63 2.73
C THR A 190 12.64 -20.03 2.17
N ASP A 191 13.54 -20.93 2.56
CA ASP A 191 13.46 -22.35 2.25
C ASP A 191 12.40 -23.08 3.11
N VAL A 192 12.33 -24.39 2.96
CA VAL A 192 11.40 -25.26 3.72
C VAL A 192 11.63 -25.23 5.23
N ASN A 193 12.84 -24.86 5.68
CA ASN A 193 13.27 -24.79 7.07
C ASN A 193 13.26 -23.35 7.63
N ASP A 194 12.57 -22.43 6.94
CA ASP A 194 12.52 -20.99 7.27
C ASP A 194 13.89 -20.29 7.22
N GLN A 195 14.88 -20.87 6.54
CA GLN A 195 16.17 -20.25 6.33
C GLN A 195 16.14 -19.29 5.13
N PRO A 196 16.92 -18.20 5.15
CA PRO A 196 16.99 -17.29 4.02
C PRO A 196 17.44 -18.01 2.74
N LEU A 197 16.65 -17.93 1.68
CA LEU A 197 16.95 -18.51 0.37
C LEU A 197 17.27 -17.39 -0.64
N THR A 198 18.53 -17.29 -1.03
CA THR A 198 19.02 -16.29 -2.00
C THR A 198 19.01 -16.85 -3.43
N GLY A 199 19.11 -15.96 -4.42
CA GLY A 199 19.25 -16.35 -5.83
C GLY A 199 17.93 -16.67 -6.56
N ILE A 200 16.78 -16.50 -5.90
CA ILE A 200 15.47 -16.64 -6.54
C ILE A 200 15.11 -15.33 -7.24
N ARG A 201 14.69 -15.41 -8.50
CA ARG A 201 14.27 -14.22 -9.26
C ARG A 201 12.87 -13.82 -8.82
N VAL A 202 12.71 -12.54 -8.51
CA VAL A 202 11.43 -11.91 -8.19
C VAL A 202 11.05 -11.02 -9.35
N HIS A 203 9.88 -11.23 -9.92
CA HIS A 203 9.34 -10.44 -11.02
C HIS A 203 8.14 -9.64 -10.52
N VAL A 204 8.18 -8.33 -10.74
CA VAL A 204 7.09 -7.41 -10.42
C VAL A 204 6.66 -6.68 -11.68
N PHE A 205 5.38 -6.82 -12.02
CA PHE A 205 4.79 -6.17 -13.19
C PHE A 205 3.40 -5.62 -12.91
N GLY A 206 2.96 -4.66 -13.72
CA GLY A 206 1.68 -3.95 -13.58
C GLY A 206 1.86 -2.45 -13.44
N SER A 207 0.80 -1.68 -13.70
CA SER A 207 0.81 -0.21 -13.64
C SER A 207 1.96 0.46 -14.44
N GLY A 208 2.37 -0.14 -15.56
CA GLY A 208 3.46 0.36 -16.41
C GLY A 208 4.87 -0.05 -15.97
N VAL A 209 5.00 -0.86 -14.92
CA VAL A 209 6.26 -1.47 -14.48
C VAL A 209 6.33 -2.92 -14.95
N ASP A 210 7.53 -3.35 -15.33
CA ASP A 210 7.91 -4.74 -15.63
C ASP A 210 9.42 -4.85 -15.30
N THR A 211 9.71 -5.31 -14.08
CA THR A 211 11.06 -5.26 -13.50
C THR A 211 11.34 -6.50 -12.66
N TYR A 212 12.62 -6.84 -12.55
CA TYR A 212 13.12 -7.97 -11.80
C TYR A 212 14.03 -7.57 -10.65
N SER A 213 14.08 -8.41 -9.63
CA SER A 213 15.08 -8.40 -8.56
C SER A 213 15.46 -9.84 -8.20
N ILE A 214 16.41 -10.01 -7.29
CA ILE A 214 16.91 -11.31 -6.86
C ILE A 214 16.88 -11.36 -5.34
N SER A 215 16.37 -12.44 -4.76
CA SER A 215 16.41 -12.63 -3.31
C SER A 215 17.86 -12.61 -2.81
N GLY A 216 18.12 -11.78 -1.79
CA GLY A 216 19.46 -11.50 -1.27
C GLY A 216 20.14 -10.28 -1.88
N SER A 217 19.50 -9.56 -2.82
CA SER A 217 20.07 -8.33 -3.39
C SER A 217 20.02 -7.12 -2.44
N ASN A 218 19.09 -7.11 -1.48
CA ASN A 218 18.95 -6.02 -0.52
C ASN A 218 18.80 -6.56 0.91
N THR A 219 19.89 -6.53 1.67
CA THR A 219 19.95 -7.08 3.03
C THR A 219 19.20 -6.28 4.09
N LEU A 220 18.67 -5.09 3.78
CA LEU A 220 17.83 -4.32 4.69
C LEU A 220 16.53 -5.04 5.06
N TYR A 221 16.05 -5.92 4.18
CA TYR A 221 14.86 -6.76 4.41
C TYR A 221 15.20 -8.09 5.10
N GLY A 222 16.48 -8.40 5.31
CA GLY A 222 16.98 -9.68 5.80
C GLY A 222 17.97 -10.35 4.84
N PRO A 223 18.58 -11.49 5.19
CA PRO A 223 19.66 -12.09 4.39
C PRO A 223 19.24 -12.53 2.97
N SER A 224 17.97 -12.85 2.76
CA SER A 224 17.37 -13.12 1.44
C SER A 224 16.49 -11.97 0.93
N GLY A 225 16.71 -10.78 1.47
CA GLY A 225 15.95 -9.59 1.18
C GLY A 225 16.05 -9.14 -0.28
N TRP A 226 14.94 -8.63 -0.81
CA TRP A 226 14.86 -8.05 -2.14
C TRP A 226 13.99 -6.80 -2.12
N GLU A 227 14.20 -5.92 -3.09
CA GLU A 227 13.46 -4.68 -3.27
C GLU A 227 13.30 -4.38 -4.77
N ILE A 228 12.14 -3.86 -5.15
CA ILE A 228 11.85 -3.28 -6.46
C ILE A 228 11.12 -1.94 -6.23
N PRO A 229 11.77 -0.80 -6.54
CA PRO A 229 11.08 0.48 -6.61
C PRO A 229 10.14 0.49 -7.83
N VAL A 230 8.91 0.96 -7.63
CA VAL A 230 7.88 0.96 -8.71
C VAL A 230 7.38 2.36 -9.06
N SER A 231 7.58 3.35 -8.18
CA SER A 231 7.24 4.74 -8.47
C SER A 231 8.08 5.70 -7.62
N THR A 232 8.29 6.91 -8.12
CA THR A 232 8.97 8.03 -7.43
C THR A 232 8.01 8.92 -6.63
N GLN A 233 6.77 8.46 -6.47
CA GLN A 233 5.75 9.11 -5.67
C GLN A 233 4.72 8.09 -5.23
N VAL A 234 4.06 8.36 -4.11
CA VAL A 234 2.95 7.55 -3.62
C VAL A 234 1.75 7.65 -4.57
N SER A 235 1.21 6.51 -4.97
CA SER A 235 0.07 6.44 -5.90
C SER A 235 -0.83 5.23 -5.63
N LEU A 236 -2.07 5.29 -6.15
CA LEU A 236 -2.97 4.15 -6.22
C LEU A 236 -2.57 3.34 -7.45
N ALA A 237 -1.99 2.17 -7.22
CA ALA A 237 -1.45 1.31 -8.25
C ALA A 237 -1.59 -0.16 -7.85
N THR A 238 -1.73 -1.03 -8.85
CA THR A 238 -1.80 -2.47 -8.67
C THR A 238 -0.62 -3.13 -9.35
N TYR A 239 0.05 -4.02 -8.64
CA TYR A 239 1.19 -4.80 -9.12
C TYR A 239 0.96 -6.27 -8.86
N ILE A 240 1.58 -7.11 -9.69
CA ILE A 240 1.63 -8.55 -9.55
C ILE A 240 3.06 -8.93 -9.24
N VAL A 241 3.24 -9.75 -8.19
CA VAL A 241 4.53 -10.31 -7.79
C VAL A 241 4.51 -11.81 -8.04
N VAL A 242 5.54 -12.32 -8.71
CA VAL A 242 5.72 -13.74 -8.95
C VAL A 242 7.19 -14.12 -8.80
N LEU A 243 7.46 -15.28 -8.22
CA LEU A 243 8.79 -15.86 -8.23
C LEU A 243 9.00 -16.61 -9.54
N GLU A 244 10.18 -16.45 -10.12
CA GLU A 244 10.59 -17.17 -11.32
C GLU A 244 11.89 -17.93 -11.08
N SER A 245 12.05 -19.04 -11.80
CA SER A 245 13.37 -19.65 -11.98
C SER A 245 14.29 -18.68 -12.73
N LEU A 246 15.60 -18.93 -12.68
CA LEU A 246 16.56 -18.15 -13.50
C LEU A 246 16.28 -18.27 -15.01
N GLY A 247 15.56 -19.33 -15.43
CA GLY A 247 15.08 -19.53 -16.80
C GLY A 247 13.75 -18.85 -17.12
N GLY A 248 13.16 -18.07 -16.20
CA GLY A 248 11.92 -17.32 -16.42
C GLY A 248 10.63 -18.14 -16.28
N THR A 249 10.70 -19.35 -15.72
CA THR A 249 9.49 -20.14 -15.43
C THR A 249 8.90 -19.72 -14.09
N PRO A 250 7.58 -19.44 -13.99
CA PRO A 250 6.94 -19.16 -12.71
C PRO A 250 7.07 -20.33 -11.74
N VAL A 251 7.50 -20.05 -10.50
CA VAL A 251 7.69 -21.02 -9.41
C VAL A 251 6.87 -20.70 -8.17
N SER A 252 6.01 -19.67 -8.24
CA SER A 252 4.98 -19.35 -7.25
C SER A 252 3.66 -19.01 -7.92
N GLU A 253 2.58 -19.02 -7.13
CA GLU A 253 1.36 -18.29 -7.48
C GLU A 253 1.66 -16.79 -7.67
N GLN A 254 0.81 -16.11 -8.45
CA GLN A 254 0.86 -14.65 -8.63
C GLN A 254 0.21 -13.95 -7.44
N VAL A 255 0.90 -12.98 -6.83
CA VAL A 255 0.40 -12.20 -5.71
C VAL A 255 0.02 -10.81 -6.20
N THR A 256 -1.26 -10.46 -6.09
CA THR A 256 -1.76 -9.12 -6.46
C THR A 256 -1.63 -8.17 -5.27
N VAL A 257 -0.84 -7.12 -5.42
CA VAL A 257 -0.58 -6.08 -4.42
C VAL A 257 -1.23 -4.79 -4.86
N VAL A 258 -2.08 -4.22 -4.01
CA VAL A 258 -2.78 -2.95 -4.28
C VAL A 258 -2.33 -1.90 -3.28
N PHE A 259 -1.79 -0.79 -3.78
CA PHE A 259 -1.42 0.36 -2.96
C PHE A 259 -2.57 1.35 -2.82
N THR A 260 -2.61 2.10 -1.73
CA THR A 260 -3.76 2.97 -1.35
C THR A 260 -3.50 4.46 -1.55
N ALA A 261 -2.42 4.85 -2.23
CA ALA A 261 -1.94 6.24 -2.30
C ALA A 261 -1.69 6.91 -0.94
N ASN A 262 -1.44 6.14 0.12
CA ASN A 262 -1.10 6.63 1.45
C ASN A 262 0.42 6.54 1.71
N CYS A 263 1.04 7.63 2.16
CA CYS A 263 2.48 7.66 2.43
C CYS A 263 2.92 6.74 3.57
N GLU A 264 2.05 6.47 4.54
CA GLU A 264 2.32 5.48 5.59
C GLU A 264 2.21 4.02 5.09
N GLN A 265 1.87 3.83 3.82
CA GLN A 265 1.62 2.54 3.17
C GLN A 265 2.29 2.49 1.79
N ASN A 266 3.49 3.08 1.65
CA ASN A 266 4.20 3.18 0.38
C ASN A 266 5.23 2.07 0.13
N LEU A 267 5.38 1.12 1.07
CA LEU A 267 6.17 -0.10 0.90
C LEU A 267 5.27 -1.32 1.10
N ALA A 268 5.25 -2.26 0.14
CA ALA A 268 4.62 -3.56 0.33
C ALA A 268 5.65 -4.62 0.70
N LEU A 269 5.42 -5.35 1.79
CA LEU A 269 6.22 -6.50 2.21
C LEU A 269 5.56 -7.79 1.75
N VAL A 270 6.22 -8.52 0.85
CA VAL A 270 5.75 -9.77 0.24
C VAL A 270 6.77 -10.86 0.52
N ASN A 271 6.41 -11.79 1.40
CA ASN A 271 7.32 -12.85 1.86
C ASN A 271 6.89 -14.20 1.28
N PHE A 272 7.81 -14.90 0.64
CA PHE A 272 7.56 -16.23 0.08
C PHE A 272 8.27 -17.31 0.89
N LYS A 273 7.67 -18.49 0.94
CA LYS A 273 8.26 -19.68 1.53
C LYS A 273 8.23 -20.84 0.55
N GLN A 274 9.33 -21.58 0.50
CA GLN A 274 9.42 -22.83 -0.21
C GLN A 274 8.59 -23.90 0.51
N THR A 275 7.67 -24.54 -0.21
CA THR A 275 6.81 -25.61 0.32
C THR A 275 7.38 -26.99 0.02
N ARG A 276 8.29 -27.09 -0.96
CA ARG A 276 9.01 -28.30 -1.35
C ARG A 276 10.31 -27.97 -2.10
N PRO A 277 11.30 -28.87 -2.12
CA PRO A 277 12.56 -28.65 -2.85
C PRO A 277 12.35 -28.21 -4.31
N PHE A 278 13.15 -27.24 -4.73
CA PHE A 278 13.15 -26.56 -6.03
C PHE A 278 14.44 -26.89 -6.78
#